data_AF-A0A2V9CFU7-F1
#
_entry.id   AF-A0A2V9CFU7-F1
#
_cell.length_a   1.000
_cell.length_b   1.000
_cell.length_c   1.000
_cell.angle_alpha   90.00
_cell.angle_beta   90.00
_cell.angle_gamma   90.00
#
_symmetry.space_group_name_H-M   'P 1'
#
loop_
_entity.id
_entity.type
_entity.pdbx_description
1 polymer ?
#
loop_
_entity_poly.entity_id
_entity_poly.type
_entity_poly.pdbx_seq_one_letter_code
_entity_poly.pdbx_strand_id
1 'polypeptide(L)'
;MRTMMRSLVVCFLMIIVILLSTPQLHAQDLSRYRNFSFAMTVADLSKQIDQKPANAAVLHERPALIQELTWWPPQPYGPSRPAEPVEQILFSFYNGALYRMLMTYDSSATKG
;
A
#
# COMPACT_ATOMS: atom_id res chain seq x y z
N MET A 1 43.03 -23.13 -38.64
CA MET A 1 42.48 -23.99 -37.56
C MET A 1 42.57 -23.37 -36.16
N ARG A 2 43.74 -22.85 -35.72
CA ARG A 2 43.90 -22.22 -34.38
C ARG A 2 42.98 -21.01 -34.11
N THR A 3 42.72 -20.16 -35.10
CA THR A 3 41.82 -18.99 -34.98
C THR A 3 40.34 -19.41 -34.87
N MET A 4 39.95 -20.46 -35.58
CA MET A 4 38.60 -21.02 -35.57
C MET A 4 38.27 -21.72 -34.24
N MET A 5 39.21 -22.48 -33.67
CA MET A 5 39.08 -23.04 -32.31
C MET A 5 38.97 -21.96 -31.23
N ARG A 6 39.77 -20.88 -31.35
CA ARG A 6 39.67 -19.74 -30.44
C ARG A 6 38.30 -19.06 -30.51
N SER A 7 37.76 -18.90 -31.71
CA SER A 7 36.42 -18.33 -31.93
C SER A 7 35.33 -19.20 -31.28
N LEU A 8 35.38 -20.52 -31.48
CA LEU A 8 34.43 -21.46 -30.88
C LEU A 8 34.45 -21.44 -29.35
N VAL A 9 35.64 -21.39 -28.74
CA VAL A 9 35.78 -21.31 -27.28
C VAL A 9 35.21 -20.00 -26.74
N VAL A 10 35.42 -18.88 -27.44
CA VAL A 10 34.85 -17.58 -27.05
C VAL A 10 33.32 -17.59 -27.17
N CYS A 11 32.76 -18.15 -28.25
CA CYS A 11 31.32 -18.32 -28.40
C CYS A 11 30.72 -19.17 -27.26
N PHE A 12 31.39 -20.28 -26.91
CA PHE A 12 30.93 -21.15 -25.83
C PHE A 12 30.96 -20.46 -24.47
N LEU A 13 32.03 -19.71 -24.17
CA LEU A 13 32.12 -18.91 -22.94
C LEU A 13 31.05 -17.82 -22.87
N MET A 14 30.76 -17.14 -23.99
CA MET A 14 29.69 -16.14 -24.06
C MET A 14 28.32 -16.77 -23.79
N ILE A 15 28.03 -17.94 -24.37
CA ILE A 15 26.78 -18.66 -24.14
C ILE A 15 26.65 -19.03 -22.65
N ILE A 16 27.72 -19.53 -22.03
CA ILE A 16 27.74 -19.83 -20.59
C ILE A 16 27.41 -18.59 -19.77
N VAL A 17 28.08 -17.46 -20.03
CA VAL A 17 27.83 -16.19 -19.31
C VAL A 17 26.38 -15.72 -19.46
N ILE A 18 25.79 -15.85 -20.65
CA ILE A 18 24.39 -15.50 -20.91
C ILE A 18 23.44 -16.41 -20.10
N LEU A 19 23.67 -17.73 -20.11
CA LEU A 19 22.85 -18.68 -19.35
C LEU A 19 22.93 -18.43 -17.84
N LEU A 20 24.11 -18.11 -17.30
CA LEU A 20 24.30 -17.81 -15.88
C LEU A 20 23.67 -16.48 -15.43
N SER A 21 23.35 -15.58 -16.37
CA SER A 21 22.74 -14.27 -16.08
C SER A 21 21.20 -14.32 -15.99
N THR A 22 20.57 -15.44 -16.38
CA THR A 22 19.11 -15.61 -16.36
C THR A 22 18.42 -15.36 -15.01
N PRO A 23 18.94 -15.76 -13.83
CA PRO A 23 18.25 -15.51 -12.56
C PRO A 23 18.22 -14.02 -12.17
N GLN A 24 19.03 -13.16 -12.80
CA GLN A 24 19.03 -11.72 -12.52
C GLN A 24 17.87 -10.97 -13.20
N LEU A 25 17.20 -11.58 -14.19
CA LEU A 25 16.03 -11.01 -14.88
C LEU A 25 14.71 -11.18 -14.11
N HIS A 26 14.68 -11.92 -13.00
CA HIS A 26 13.50 -12.04 -12.13
C HIS A 26 13.14 -10.75 -11.36
N ALA A 27 13.91 -9.67 -11.52
CA ALA A 27 13.80 -8.42 -10.77
C ALA A 27 12.65 -7.48 -11.18
N GLN A 28 11.64 -7.92 -11.95
CA GLN A 28 10.57 -7.02 -12.42
C GLN A 28 9.13 -7.46 -12.18
N ASP A 29 8.85 -8.62 -11.59
CA ASP A 29 7.48 -8.97 -11.23
C ASP A 29 7.08 -8.35 -9.88
N LEU A 30 6.59 -7.11 -9.91
CA LEU A 30 6.08 -6.40 -8.72
C LEU A 30 4.82 -7.06 -8.12
N SER A 31 4.19 -8.00 -8.83
CA SER A 31 3.04 -8.74 -8.31
C SER A 31 3.47 -9.90 -7.40
N ARG A 32 4.78 -10.17 -7.25
CA ARG A 32 5.30 -11.29 -6.47
C ARG A 32 6.45 -10.90 -5.55
N TYR A 33 6.51 -11.58 -4.41
CA TYR A 33 7.66 -11.61 -3.54
C TYR A 33 8.13 -13.07 -3.37
N ARG A 34 9.31 -13.40 -3.92
CA ARG A 34 9.83 -14.77 -3.99
C ARG A 34 8.81 -15.74 -4.61
N ASN A 35 8.25 -16.63 -3.81
CA ASN A 35 7.27 -17.63 -4.23
C ASN A 35 5.83 -17.22 -3.87
N PHE A 36 5.61 -16.03 -3.33
CA PHE A 36 4.29 -15.53 -2.94
C PHE A 36 3.81 -14.50 -3.96
N SER A 37 2.54 -14.58 -4.35
CA SER A 37 1.89 -13.58 -5.20
C SER A 37 0.96 -12.71 -4.36
N PHE A 38 0.86 -11.43 -4.71
CA PHE A 38 -0.24 -10.61 -4.20
C PHE A 38 -1.59 -11.21 -4.63
N ALA A 39 -2.63 -10.98 -3.83
CA ALA A 39 -3.97 -11.54 -4.00
C ALA A 39 -4.11 -13.08 -3.83
N MET A 40 -3.08 -13.78 -3.33
CA MET A 40 -3.25 -15.16 -2.86
C MET A 40 -4.30 -15.22 -1.74
N THR A 41 -5.13 -16.26 -1.75
CA THR A 41 -6.04 -16.52 -0.64
C THR A 41 -5.26 -17.02 0.59
N VAL A 42 -5.84 -16.86 1.79
CA VAL A 42 -5.28 -17.46 3.01
C VAL A 42 -5.12 -18.97 2.85
N ALA A 43 -6.04 -19.64 2.14
CA ALA A 43 -5.96 -21.08 1.90
C ALA A 43 -4.76 -21.47 1.02
N ASP A 44 -4.54 -20.76 -0.08
CA ASP A 44 -3.43 -21.04 -1.01
C ASP A 44 -2.07 -20.82 -0.33
N LEU A 45 -1.93 -19.71 0.38
CA LEU A 45 -0.70 -19.39 1.11
C LEU A 45 -0.44 -20.40 2.23
N SER A 46 -1.48 -20.76 3.00
CA SER A 46 -1.36 -21.74 4.09
C SER A 46 -0.90 -23.10 3.58
N LYS A 47 -1.42 -23.55 2.42
CA LYS A 47 -0.96 -24.78 1.77
C LYS A 47 0.52 -24.73 1.37
N GLN A 48 0.99 -23.56 0.93
CA GLN A 48 2.39 -23.38 0.49
C GLN A 48 3.39 -23.39 1.65
N ILE A 49 3.00 -22.93 2.84
CA ILE A 49 3.86 -22.88 4.02
C ILE A 49 3.58 -24.01 5.03
N ASP A 50 2.79 -25.02 4.62
CA ASP A 50 2.35 -26.14 5.46
C ASP A 50 1.71 -25.70 6.79
N GLN A 51 0.84 -24.70 6.71
CA GLN A 51 0.03 -24.20 7.83
C GLN A 51 -1.45 -24.49 7.61
N LYS A 52 -2.21 -24.51 8.70
CA LYS A 52 -3.67 -24.61 8.64
C LYS A 52 -4.26 -23.21 8.39
N PRO A 53 -5.18 -23.03 7.43
CA PRO A 53 -5.86 -21.74 7.21
C PRO A 53 -6.55 -21.20 8.47
N ALA A 54 -7.02 -22.10 9.35
CA ALA A 54 -7.63 -21.75 10.63
C ALA A 54 -6.67 -21.08 11.64
N ASN A 55 -5.36 -21.11 11.39
CA ASN A 55 -4.37 -20.42 12.22
C ASN A 55 -4.27 -18.92 11.87
N ALA A 56 -4.88 -18.48 10.76
CA ALA A 56 -4.88 -17.07 10.38
C ALA A 56 -5.78 -16.26 11.34
N ALA A 57 -5.23 -15.23 11.95
CA ALA A 57 -6.00 -14.30 12.76
C ALA A 57 -6.88 -13.42 11.86
N VAL A 58 -8.20 -13.46 12.08
CA VAL A 58 -9.13 -12.52 11.43
C VAL A 58 -8.98 -11.18 12.13
N LEU A 59 -8.28 -10.24 11.50
CA LEU A 59 -8.14 -8.88 12.03
C LEU A 59 -9.41 -8.05 11.84
N HIS A 60 -10.14 -8.32 10.76
CA HIS A 60 -11.39 -7.64 10.45
C HIS A 60 -12.25 -8.46 9.48
N GLU A 61 -13.54 -8.55 9.77
CA GLU A 61 -14.55 -9.23 8.94
C GLU A 61 -15.63 -8.21 8.53
N ARG A 62 -16.16 -8.34 7.31
CA ARG A 62 -17.18 -7.44 6.76
C ARG A 62 -18.59 -7.98 7.05
N PRO A 63 -19.62 -7.12 7.17
CA PRO A 63 -19.60 -5.69 6.86
C PRO A 63 -18.98 -4.81 7.95
N ALA A 64 -18.16 -3.85 7.54
CA ALA A 64 -17.65 -2.79 8.42
C ALA A 64 -18.66 -1.65 8.47
N LEU A 65 -18.97 -1.15 9.68
CA LEU A 65 -19.79 0.04 9.82
C LEU A 65 -18.92 1.28 9.64
N ILE A 66 -19.14 2.04 8.57
CA ILE A 66 -18.49 3.34 8.33
C ILE A 66 -19.55 4.42 8.50
N GLN A 67 -19.27 5.44 9.30
CA GLN A 67 -20.20 6.53 9.59
C GLN A 67 -19.47 7.87 9.49
N GLU A 68 -20.20 8.91 9.14
CA GLU A 68 -19.68 10.27 9.14
C GLU A 68 -20.61 11.21 9.90
N LEU A 69 -20.02 12.15 10.63
CA LEU A 69 -20.72 13.20 11.34
C LEU A 69 -20.11 14.54 10.95
N THR A 70 -20.93 15.41 10.40
CA THR A 70 -20.52 16.79 10.10
C THR A 70 -20.95 17.72 11.23
N TRP A 71 -20.03 18.57 11.66
CA TRP A 71 -20.27 19.60 12.66
C TRP A 71 -19.81 20.97 12.14
N TRP A 72 -20.60 21.99 12.43
CA TRP A 72 -20.31 23.39 12.12
C TRP A 72 -20.12 24.15 13.42
N PRO A 73 -18.91 24.66 13.69
CA PRO A 73 -18.64 25.45 14.89
C PRO A 73 -19.54 26.68 14.97
N PRO A 74 -20.06 27.04 16.16
CA PRO A 74 -20.83 28.26 16.33
C PRO A 74 -19.93 29.48 16.13
N GLN A 75 -20.34 30.41 15.26
CA GLN A 75 -19.63 31.67 15.08
C GLN A 75 -19.87 32.59 16.29
N PRO A 76 -18.84 33.27 16.81
CA PRO A 76 -19.01 34.16 17.95
C PRO A 76 -19.90 35.34 17.58
N TYR A 77 -20.84 35.66 18.48
CA TYR A 77 -21.65 36.87 18.39
C TYR A 77 -20.96 38.01 19.14
N GLY A 78 -20.69 39.11 18.43
CA GLY A 78 -20.16 40.35 19.01
C GLY A 78 -18.64 40.56 18.83
N PRO A 79 -18.15 41.79 19.02
CA PRO A 79 -16.79 42.21 18.63
C PRO A 79 -15.67 41.68 19.55
N SER A 80 -16.03 41.01 20.64
CA SER A 80 -15.09 40.65 21.72
C SER A 80 -14.37 39.32 21.54
N ARG A 81 -14.70 38.52 20.51
CA ARG A 81 -14.00 37.26 20.20
C ARG A 81 -13.59 37.20 18.73
N PRO A 82 -12.35 36.77 18.42
CA PRO A 82 -11.95 36.47 17.04
C PRO A 82 -12.90 35.42 16.45
N ALA A 83 -13.26 35.56 15.17
CA ALA A 83 -14.05 34.57 14.46
C ALA A 83 -13.38 33.20 14.52
N GLU A 84 -14.18 32.14 14.69
CA GLU A 84 -13.69 30.76 14.64
C GLU A 84 -13.29 30.48 13.18
N PRO A 85 -12.00 30.26 12.88
CA PRO A 85 -11.54 30.10 11.49
C PRO A 85 -11.93 28.74 10.90
N VAL A 86 -12.31 27.76 11.72
CA VAL A 86 -12.83 26.48 11.25
C VAL A 86 -14.30 26.65 10.83
N GLU A 87 -14.57 26.45 9.55
CA GLU A 87 -15.92 26.52 8.99
C GLU A 87 -16.69 25.21 9.21
N GLN A 88 -15.99 24.07 9.10
CA GLN A 88 -16.61 22.75 9.13
C GLN A 88 -15.63 21.69 9.62
N ILE A 89 -16.13 20.72 10.40
CA ILE A 89 -15.41 19.50 10.76
C ILE A 89 -16.23 18.29 10.32
N LEU A 90 -15.61 17.39 9.56
CA LEU A 90 -16.16 16.06 9.24
C LEU A 90 -15.42 15.00 10.04
N PHE A 91 -16.15 14.32 10.93
CA PHE A 91 -15.69 13.18 11.71
C PHE A 91 -16.05 11.90 10.96
N SER A 92 -15.08 11.03 10.64
CA SER A 92 -15.35 9.70 10.05
C SER A 92 -15.03 8.60 11.06
N PHE A 93 -15.95 7.67 11.20
CA PHE A 93 -15.91 6.55 12.15
C PHE A 93 -15.85 5.22 11.43
N TYR A 94 -15.16 4.28 12.06
CA TYR A 94 -15.06 2.89 11.66
C TYR A 94 -15.43 2.03 12.86
N ASN A 95 -16.51 1.26 12.75
CA ASN A 95 -17.11 0.48 13.84
C ASN A 95 -17.34 1.30 15.12
N GLY A 96 -17.85 2.53 14.96
CA GLY A 96 -18.12 3.44 16.08
C GLY A 96 -16.88 4.15 16.66
N ALA A 97 -15.68 3.88 16.15
CA ALA A 97 -14.45 4.55 16.57
C ALA A 97 -14.02 5.62 15.55
N LEU A 98 -13.75 6.84 16.01
CA LEU A 98 -13.29 7.94 15.17
C LEU A 98 -11.90 7.61 14.59
N TYR A 99 -11.76 7.61 13.25
CA TYR A 99 -10.48 7.34 12.58
C TYR A 99 -9.97 8.48 11.69
N ARG A 100 -10.83 9.45 11.36
CA ARG A 100 -10.46 10.62 10.55
C ARG A 100 -11.23 11.85 11.01
N MET A 101 -10.54 12.98 11.06
CA MET A 101 -11.14 14.31 11.12
C MET A 101 -10.66 15.12 9.91
N LEU A 102 -11.58 15.74 9.18
CA LEU A 102 -11.27 16.67 8.11
C LEU A 102 -11.79 18.04 8.52
N MET A 103 -10.90 19.02 8.58
CA MET A 103 -11.23 20.41 8.94
C MET A 103 -11.16 21.29 7.70
N THR A 104 -12.22 22.04 7.45
CA THR A 104 -12.24 23.12 6.45
C THR A 104 -12.08 24.44 7.17
N TYR A 105 -11.11 25.23 6.74
CA TYR A 105 -10.80 26.56 7.28
C TYR A 105 -11.22 27.64 6.30
N ASP A 106 -11.55 28.82 6.83
CA ASP A 106 -11.65 30.03 6.03
C ASP A 106 -10.31 30.32 5.33
N SER A 107 -10.39 30.69 4.05
CA SER A 107 -9.21 30.90 3.21
C SER A 107 -8.27 32.00 3.69
N SER A 108 -8.75 32.97 4.47
CA SER A 108 -7.93 34.01 5.07
C SER A 108 -7.10 33.49 6.25
N ALA A 109 -7.58 32.45 6.93
CA ALA A 109 -6.90 31.85 8.08
C ALA A 109 -5.70 30.96 7.68
N THR A 110 -5.57 30.61 6.40
CA THR A 110 -4.48 29.78 5.88
C THR A 110 -3.46 30.56 5.03
N LYS A 111 -3.56 31.89 4.97
CA LYS A 111 -2.59 32.74 4.28
C LYS A 111 -1.37 32.95 5.18
N GLY A 112 -0.19 32.57 4.68
CA GLY A 112 1.11 32.73 5.35
C GLY A 112 1.83 34.02 4.97
#